data_AF-A0A926EWF2-F1
#
_entry.id   AF-A0A926EWF2-F1
#
_cell.length_a   1.000
_cell.length_b   1.000
_cell.length_c   1.000
_cell.angle_alpha   90.00
_cell.angle_beta   90.00
_cell.angle_gamma   90.00
#
_symmetry.space_group_name_H-M   'P 1'
#
loop_
_entity.id
_entity.type
_entity.pdbx_description
1 polymer ?
#
loop_
_entity_poly.entity_id
_entity_poly.type
_entity_poly.pdbx_seq_one_letter_code
_entity_poly.pdbx_strand_id
1 'polypeptide(L)'
;MKRFKRFFSIFMILCMILPNISEAANMKVDREVDRIYGQDRIETAINVSNKSYPGKAKRVILAGYSGGADALTGTFYAGKSGAPLLLTRKNRLDPEVLSEIKRLGPEDITILGGEGVVSKEVEDALRNNGFKTKRIKGNNRVETAANVVKSYYGNNSIPEVFIIEYNSLVDALAIGPVAAKKGVPVLISSKDRIPSETLHVLQDNNVKKVTIIGGESAISKTGMAELKKYVPTVERVSGPNRVQTSLAIAKKYFPTLGATIVTNGENYTDALIGGYFAAIKNSPILLANNNNKIHTDVLSYIKNSQAKPFVLGGTAAISSNVFDSIKNAVEETIITEPELPEKPTEPSKPEVPEKPKQPMVCLDYGHGGNDPGAVNKENGRKEADDVLDVGMAVARELRSHGVIVDETRTENKRVELEDRAKFANKKDYDYFVSFHRNSFSSSAAHGVETFTSKGASVKSRELAEKIQKALVDIGYYNRGVKAENFYVLRNTKAPAVLIEIGFISNDKDNQIFDAKKSQIIKAISGAILDQLGM
;
A
#
# COMPACT_ATOMS: atom_id res chain seq x y z
N MET A 1 -72.66 -30.17 -26.08
CA MET A 1 -72.93 -29.58 -27.42
C MET A 1 -72.65 -28.09 -27.38
N LYS A 2 -71.76 -27.61 -28.26
CA LYS A 2 -71.73 -26.28 -28.93
C LYS A 2 -71.73 -25.00 -28.06
N ARG A 3 -70.96 -23.94 -28.31
CA ARG A 3 -69.95 -23.62 -29.33
C ARG A 3 -69.41 -22.20 -28.96
N PHE A 4 -68.09 -22.05 -29.05
CA PHE A 4 -67.37 -20.93 -29.69
C PHE A 4 -67.41 -19.50 -29.12
N LYS A 5 -66.18 -19.05 -28.75
CA LYS A 5 -65.44 -17.86 -29.29
C LYS A 5 -66.15 -16.49 -29.11
N ARG A 6 -65.53 -15.41 -28.62
CA ARG A 6 -64.19 -14.86 -28.91
C ARG A 6 -64.13 -13.44 -28.27
N PHE A 7 -62.92 -13.05 -27.87
CA PHE A 7 -62.35 -11.68 -27.96
C PHE A 7 -62.65 -10.59 -26.90
N PHE A 8 -61.51 -10.10 -26.39
CA PHE A 8 -61.13 -8.75 -25.95
C PHE A 8 -61.10 -8.42 -24.45
N SER A 9 -59.96 -7.80 -24.09
CA SER A 9 -59.57 -7.14 -22.84
C SER A 9 -59.06 -8.11 -21.74
N ILE A 10 -57.76 -8.41 -21.54
CA ILE A 10 -56.52 -7.62 -21.67
C ILE A 10 -56.72 -6.15 -21.32
N PHE A 11 -57.22 -5.85 -20.12
CA PHE A 11 -56.99 -4.55 -19.45
C PHE A 11 -57.48 -4.55 -17.99
N MET A 12 -57.11 -5.54 -17.17
CA MET A 12 -57.35 -5.45 -15.70
C MET A 12 -56.60 -6.57 -14.98
N ILE A 13 -55.31 -6.37 -14.72
CA ILE A 13 -54.50 -6.83 -13.56
C ILE A 13 -53.20 -6.02 -13.73
N LEU A 14 -53.28 -4.73 -13.47
CA LEU A 14 -52.13 -3.84 -13.40
C LEU A 14 -52.46 -2.79 -12.33
N CYS A 15 -52.44 -3.21 -11.05
CA CYS A 15 -52.38 -2.28 -9.92
C CYS A 15 -52.19 -2.93 -8.54
N MET A 16 -51.94 -4.24 -8.43
CA MET A 16 -51.68 -4.87 -7.14
C MET A 16 -50.52 -5.86 -7.28
N ILE A 17 -49.31 -5.33 -7.17
CA ILE A 17 -48.08 -5.88 -6.55
C ILE A 17 -47.05 -4.77 -6.83
N LEU A 18 -47.08 -3.71 -6.01
CA LEU A 18 -45.88 -2.90 -5.83
C LEU A 18 -45.00 -3.72 -4.90
N PRO A 19 -43.82 -4.19 -5.31
CA PRO A 19 -42.86 -4.70 -4.35
C PRO A 19 -42.45 -3.52 -3.46
N ASN A 20 -42.29 -3.78 -2.17
CA ASN A 20 -41.61 -2.89 -1.23
C ASN A 20 -40.21 -2.59 -1.77
N ILE A 21 -40.06 -1.48 -2.51
CA ILE A 21 -38.78 -0.96 -2.99
C ILE A 21 -38.08 -0.12 -1.89
N SER A 22 -38.61 -0.08 -0.68
CA SER A 22 -38.10 0.76 0.41
C SER A 22 -36.97 0.12 1.23
N GLU A 23 -36.61 -1.14 1.03
CA GLU A 23 -35.65 -1.86 1.89
C GLU A 23 -34.30 -2.18 1.21
N ALA A 24 -34.09 -1.70 -0.02
CA ALA A 24 -32.85 -1.90 -0.79
C ALA A 24 -31.93 -0.66 -0.81
N ALA A 25 -32.26 0.42 -0.11
CA ALA A 25 -31.52 1.68 -0.15
C ALA A 25 -31.01 2.09 1.24
N ASN A 26 -30.18 1.25 1.87
CA ASN A 26 -29.21 1.66 2.90
C ASN A 26 -28.30 0.49 3.35
N MET A 27 -27.80 -0.34 2.43
CA MET A 27 -26.59 -1.09 2.75
C MET A 27 -25.42 -0.12 2.73
N LYS A 28 -24.97 0.29 3.92
CA LYS A 28 -23.71 1.00 4.13
C LYS A 28 -22.61 0.19 3.42
N VAL A 29 -22.12 0.67 2.28
CA VAL A 29 -21.03 0.01 1.56
C VAL A 29 -19.81 0.11 2.46
N ASP A 30 -19.32 -1.02 2.95
CA ASP A 30 -18.06 -1.09 3.68
C ASP A 30 -16.93 -0.65 2.74
N ARG A 31 -16.47 0.59 2.94
CA ARG A 31 -15.35 1.19 2.22
C ARG A 31 -14.12 1.33 3.13
N GLU A 32 -14.06 0.62 4.25
CA GLU A 32 -12.86 0.61 5.09
C GLU A 32 -11.64 0.16 4.27
N VAL A 33 -10.50 0.82 4.45
CA VAL A 33 -9.29 0.44 3.73
C VAL A 33 -8.67 -0.76 4.42
N ASP A 34 -8.63 -1.90 3.75
CA ASP A 34 -8.05 -3.13 4.30
C ASP A 34 -6.59 -3.28 3.85
N ARG A 35 -5.66 -3.58 4.77
CA ARG A 35 -4.31 -4.03 4.41
C ARG A 35 -4.22 -5.55 4.45
N ILE A 36 -3.61 -6.15 3.42
CA ILE A 36 -3.26 -7.58 3.40
C ILE A 36 -1.74 -7.68 3.32
N TYR A 37 -1.12 -8.27 4.34
CA TYR A 37 0.33 -8.38 4.47
C TYR A 37 0.71 -9.50 5.45
N GLY A 38 1.97 -9.90 5.43
CA GLY A 38 2.60 -10.74 6.46
C GLY A 38 4.04 -10.25 6.74
N GLN A 39 4.77 -10.96 7.59
CA GLN A 39 6.18 -10.68 7.90
C GLN A 39 7.08 -10.78 6.66
N ASP A 40 6.71 -11.65 5.73
CA ASP A 40 7.34 -11.75 4.42
C ASP A 40 6.30 -12.01 3.31
N ARG A 41 6.79 -12.24 2.09
CA ARG A 41 5.94 -12.51 0.92
C ARG A 41 5.25 -13.87 0.97
N ILE A 42 5.80 -14.85 1.71
CA ILE A 42 5.15 -16.16 1.88
C ILE A 42 3.92 -15.96 2.75
N GLU A 43 4.08 -15.29 3.88
CA GLU A 43 2.95 -15.01 4.76
C GLU A 43 1.93 -14.07 4.10
N THR A 44 2.39 -13.09 3.31
CA THR A 44 1.50 -12.27 2.48
C THR A 44 0.72 -13.14 1.49
N ALA A 45 1.34 -14.14 0.85
CA ALA A 45 0.66 -15.08 -0.05
C ALA A 45 -0.39 -15.93 0.66
N ILE A 46 -0.08 -16.40 1.86
CA ILE A 46 -1.00 -17.14 2.71
C ILE A 46 -2.18 -16.26 3.13
N ASN A 47 -1.95 -15.00 3.51
CA ASN A 47 -3.01 -14.08 3.92
C ASN A 47 -3.92 -13.68 2.74
N VAL A 48 -3.37 -13.51 1.54
CA VAL A 48 -4.18 -13.34 0.33
C VAL A 48 -4.97 -14.61 0.01
N SER A 49 -4.37 -15.80 0.17
CA SER A 49 -5.04 -17.08 -0.04
C SER A 49 -6.21 -17.27 0.92
N ASN A 50 -6.02 -17.04 2.23
CA ASN A 50 -7.08 -17.07 3.24
C ASN A 50 -8.25 -16.15 2.89
N LYS A 51 -7.96 -14.93 2.42
CA LYS A 51 -9.00 -13.95 2.08
C LYS A 51 -9.71 -14.25 0.75
N SER A 52 -9.04 -14.96 -0.16
CA SER A 52 -9.57 -15.34 -1.47
C SER A 52 -10.30 -16.69 -1.46
N TYR A 53 -9.85 -17.62 -0.62
CA TYR A 53 -10.29 -19.00 -0.50
C TYR A 53 -10.42 -19.37 0.99
N PRO A 54 -11.49 -18.91 1.68
CA PRO A 54 -11.71 -19.24 3.09
C PRO A 54 -12.00 -20.75 3.29
N GLY A 55 -12.46 -21.43 2.25
CA GLY A 55 -12.68 -22.88 2.22
C GLY A 55 -11.57 -23.65 1.48
N LYS A 56 -11.98 -24.68 0.73
CA LYS A 56 -11.08 -25.52 -0.07
C LYS A 56 -10.82 -24.94 -1.46
N ALA A 57 -9.73 -25.35 -2.09
CA ALA A 57 -9.43 -25.08 -3.49
C ALA A 57 -9.03 -26.39 -4.19
N LYS A 58 -9.60 -26.67 -5.37
CA LYS A 58 -9.31 -27.93 -6.11
C LYS A 58 -7.83 -28.05 -6.51
N ARG A 59 -7.18 -26.91 -6.76
CA ARG A 59 -5.78 -26.83 -7.19
C ARG A 59 -5.08 -25.72 -6.42
N VAL A 60 -3.79 -25.89 -6.18
CA VAL A 60 -2.89 -24.82 -5.73
C VAL A 60 -1.82 -24.56 -6.79
N ILE A 61 -1.51 -23.29 -7.04
CA ILE A 61 -0.36 -22.90 -7.86
C ILE A 61 0.80 -22.55 -6.91
N LEU A 62 1.96 -23.12 -7.14
CA LEU A 62 3.15 -22.87 -6.33
C LEU A 62 4.27 -22.28 -7.18
N ALA A 63 4.76 -21.10 -6.81
CA ALA A 63 5.87 -20.43 -7.47
C ALA A 63 7.03 -20.17 -6.50
N GLY A 64 8.22 -19.89 -7.04
CA GLY A 64 9.41 -19.58 -6.24
C GLY A 64 9.31 -18.23 -5.54
N TYR A 65 9.89 -18.14 -4.34
CA TYR A 65 9.91 -16.95 -3.47
C TYR A 65 10.32 -15.70 -4.22
N SER A 66 11.32 -15.78 -5.12
CA SER A 66 11.84 -14.62 -5.85
C SER A 66 10.78 -13.88 -6.67
N GLY A 67 9.62 -14.49 -6.96
CA GLY A 67 8.52 -13.79 -7.63
C GLY A 67 8.93 -13.29 -9.03
N GLY A 68 9.65 -14.12 -9.79
CA GLY A 68 10.00 -13.77 -11.17
C GLY A 68 8.77 -13.77 -12.09
N ALA A 69 9.02 -13.67 -13.40
CA ALA A 69 7.95 -13.77 -14.40
C ALA A 69 7.15 -15.09 -14.37
N ASP A 70 7.67 -16.13 -13.73
CA ASP A 70 6.95 -17.38 -13.45
C ASP A 70 5.74 -17.12 -12.52
N ALA A 71 5.85 -16.18 -11.58
CA ALA A 71 4.74 -15.78 -10.71
C ALA A 71 3.74 -14.86 -11.43
N LEU A 72 4.19 -14.06 -12.39
CA LEU A 72 3.32 -13.23 -13.22
C LEU A 72 2.44 -14.10 -14.14
N THR A 73 3.06 -15.02 -14.86
CA THR A 73 2.33 -16.02 -15.66
C THR A 73 1.49 -16.92 -14.75
N GLY A 74 1.95 -17.13 -13.51
CA GLY A 74 1.18 -17.72 -12.43
C GLY A 74 -0.09 -16.98 -12.06
N THR A 75 -0.15 -15.64 -12.11
CA THR A 75 -1.41 -14.89 -11.89
C THR A 75 -2.46 -15.25 -12.93
N PHE A 76 -2.07 -15.23 -14.21
CA PHE A 76 -2.97 -15.64 -15.30
C PHE A 76 -3.45 -17.08 -15.09
N TYR A 77 -2.53 -18.00 -14.81
CA TYR A 77 -2.84 -19.42 -14.65
C TYR A 77 -3.71 -19.69 -13.41
N ALA A 78 -3.42 -19.03 -12.29
CA ALA A 78 -4.18 -19.09 -11.04
C ALA A 78 -5.61 -18.60 -11.23
N GLY A 79 -5.78 -17.41 -11.82
CA GLY A 79 -7.10 -16.85 -12.10
C GLY A 79 -7.92 -17.72 -13.06
N LYS A 80 -7.30 -18.20 -14.14
CA LYS A 80 -7.98 -19.04 -15.12
C LYS A 80 -8.31 -20.44 -14.58
N SER A 81 -7.51 -20.97 -13.67
CA SER A 81 -7.72 -22.28 -13.03
C SER A 81 -8.62 -22.20 -11.80
N GLY A 82 -9.01 -21.02 -11.32
CA GLY A 82 -9.73 -20.86 -10.06
C GLY A 82 -8.93 -21.40 -8.87
N ALA A 83 -7.63 -21.12 -8.83
CA ALA A 83 -6.69 -21.63 -7.84
C ALA A 83 -5.96 -20.49 -7.12
N PRO A 84 -5.65 -20.61 -5.81
CA PRO A 84 -4.73 -19.70 -5.13
C PRO A 84 -3.29 -19.88 -5.64
N LEU A 85 -2.55 -18.78 -5.63
CA LEU A 85 -1.11 -18.75 -5.87
C LEU A 85 -0.37 -18.56 -4.54
N LEU A 86 0.45 -19.55 -4.19
CA LEU A 86 1.35 -19.52 -3.03
C LEU A 86 2.81 -19.42 -3.47
N LEU A 87 3.67 -19.01 -2.54
CA LEU A 87 5.11 -18.92 -2.74
C LEU A 87 5.86 -19.91 -1.85
N THR A 88 7.00 -20.39 -2.32
CA THR A 88 7.91 -21.26 -1.54
C THR A 88 9.36 -20.83 -1.73
N ARG A 89 10.19 -20.99 -0.69
CA ARG A 89 11.64 -20.83 -0.84
C ARG A 89 12.20 -21.92 -1.77
N LYS A 90 13.29 -21.58 -2.47
CA LYS A 90 13.85 -22.41 -3.55
C LYS A 90 14.08 -23.87 -3.13
N ASN A 91 14.75 -24.08 -2.00
CA ASN A 91 15.24 -25.38 -1.56
C ASN A 91 14.48 -25.93 -0.34
N ARG A 92 13.35 -25.33 0.04
CA ARG A 92 12.61 -25.72 1.23
C ARG A 92 11.13 -25.40 1.10
N LEU A 93 10.30 -26.40 1.38
CA LEU A 93 8.88 -26.19 1.63
C LEU A 93 8.71 -25.73 3.08
N ASP A 94 8.39 -24.46 3.28
CA ASP A 94 8.22 -23.92 4.63
C ASP A 94 6.95 -24.51 5.31
N PRO A 95 6.98 -24.78 6.64
CA PRO A 95 5.86 -25.39 7.34
C PRO A 95 4.54 -24.61 7.24
N GLU A 96 4.62 -23.29 7.19
CA GLU A 96 3.48 -22.39 6.98
C GLU A 96 2.82 -22.57 5.60
N VAL A 97 3.63 -22.75 4.54
CA VAL A 97 3.14 -23.04 3.19
C VAL A 97 2.48 -24.40 3.14
N LEU A 98 3.10 -25.41 3.74
CA LEU A 98 2.52 -26.76 3.83
C LEU A 98 1.20 -26.76 4.61
N SER A 99 1.12 -25.99 5.69
CA SER A 99 -0.10 -25.86 6.50
C SER A 99 -1.22 -25.20 5.70
N GLU A 100 -0.90 -24.15 4.93
CA GLU A 100 -1.86 -23.50 4.05
C GLU A 100 -2.34 -24.43 2.91
N ILE A 101 -1.43 -25.19 2.29
CA ILE A 101 -1.78 -26.21 1.29
C ILE A 101 -2.73 -27.26 1.90
N LYS A 102 -2.45 -27.74 3.13
CA LYS A 102 -3.32 -28.68 3.84
C LYS A 102 -4.70 -28.09 4.14
N ARG A 103 -4.77 -26.81 4.54
CA ARG A 103 -6.03 -26.09 4.77
C ARG A 103 -6.87 -26.03 3.49
N LEU A 104 -6.25 -25.71 2.37
CA LEU A 104 -6.90 -25.64 1.05
C LEU A 104 -7.34 -27.01 0.53
N GLY A 105 -6.65 -28.07 0.94
CA GLY A 105 -6.96 -29.46 0.58
C GLY A 105 -7.08 -29.73 -0.92
N PRO A 106 -6.07 -29.37 -1.75
CA PRO A 106 -6.14 -29.50 -3.19
C PRO A 106 -6.02 -30.95 -3.67
N GLU A 107 -6.62 -31.23 -4.82
CA GLU A 107 -6.46 -32.49 -5.56
C GLU A 107 -5.10 -32.54 -6.26
N ASP A 108 -4.60 -31.39 -6.72
CA ASP A 108 -3.28 -31.26 -7.35
C ASP A 108 -2.60 -29.90 -7.07
N ILE A 109 -1.27 -29.91 -7.16
CA ILE A 109 -0.43 -28.72 -7.03
C ILE A 109 0.32 -28.53 -8.35
N THR A 110 0.12 -27.39 -8.99
CA THR A 110 0.91 -27.00 -10.16
C THR A 110 2.09 -26.12 -9.74
N ILE A 111 3.30 -26.61 -9.93
CA ILE A 111 4.55 -25.87 -9.69
C ILE A 111 4.93 -25.12 -10.97
N LEU A 112 5.18 -23.81 -10.84
CA LEU A 112 5.63 -22.96 -11.93
C LEU A 112 7.12 -22.66 -11.80
N GLY A 113 7.83 -22.83 -12.91
CA GLY A 113 9.27 -22.60 -13.01
C GLY A 113 10.11 -23.87 -12.86
N GLY A 114 11.35 -23.77 -13.33
CA GLY A 114 12.33 -24.84 -13.25
C GLY A 114 12.85 -25.10 -11.82
N GLU A 115 13.71 -26.12 -11.69
CA GLU A 115 14.34 -26.49 -10.41
C GLU A 115 15.29 -25.41 -9.87
N GLY A 116 15.72 -24.48 -10.73
CA GLY A 116 16.48 -23.30 -10.31
C GLY A 116 15.71 -22.34 -9.41
N VAL A 117 14.37 -22.36 -9.43
CA VAL A 117 13.50 -21.47 -8.63
C VAL A 117 12.62 -22.20 -7.62
N VAL A 118 12.21 -23.43 -7.91
CA VAL A 118 11.54 -24.35 -6.98
C VAL A 118 12.17 -25.71 -7.16
N SER A 119 13.04 -26.10 -6.24
CA SER A 119 13.90 -27.26 -6.39
C SER A 119 13.12 -28.59 -6.43
N LYS A 120 13.83 -29.66 -6.80
CA LYS A 120 13.25 -31.00 -6.81
C LYS A 120 12.90 -31.48 -5.41
N GLU A 121 13.68 -31.07 -4.40
CA GLU A 121 13.44 -31.37 -2.99
C GLU A 121 12.13 -30.78 -2.49
N VAL A 122 11.76 -29.58 -2.94
CA VAL A 122 10.45 -28.99 -2.61
C VAL A 122 9.31 -29.80 -3.22
N GLU A 123 9.46 -30.21 -4.49
CA GLU A 123 8.46 -31.05 -5.16
C GLU A 123 8.32 -32.43 -4.48
N ASP A 124 9.43 -33.03 -4.06
CA ASP A 124 9.42 -34.30 -3.35
C ASP A 124 8.84 -34.17 -1.95
N ALA A 125 9.08 -33.07 -1.25
CA ALA A 125 8.43 -32.78 0.03
C ALA A 125 6.90 -32.70 -0.10
N LEU A 126 6.38 -32.12 -1.18
CA LEU A 126 4.94 -32.10 -1.48
C LEU A 126 4.41 -33.52 -1.75
N ARG A 127 5.11 -34.31 -2.58
CA ARG A 127 4.72 -35.70 -2.88
C ARG A 127 4.74 -36.61 -1.66
N ASN A 128 5.75 -36.46 -0.81
CA ASN A 128 5.86 -37.20 0.46
C ASN A 128 4.75 -36.83 1.45
N ASN A 129 4.15 -35.65 1.31
CA ASN A 129 2.94 -35.26 2.04
C ASN A 129 1.63 -35.70 1.35
N GLY A 130 1.71 -36.54 0.31
CA GLY A 130 0.55 -37.12 -0.37
C GLY A 130 -0.06 -36.27 -1.48
N PHE A 131 0.56 -35.13 -1.84
CA PHE A 131 0.04 -34.26 -2.89
C PHE A 131 0.49 -34.70 -4.29
N LYS A 132 -0.43 -34.64 -5.26
CA LYS A 132 -0.09 -34.81 -6.68
C LYS A 132 0.53 -33.50 -7.20
N THR A 133 1.70 -33.58 -7.83
CA THR A 133 2.38 -32.40 -8.39
C THR A 133 2.45 -32.46 -9.91
N LYS A 134 2.25 -31.32 -10.57
CA LYS A 134 2.54 -31.09 -11.98
C LYS A 134 3.48 -29.89 -12.09
N ARG A 135 4.54 -29.98 -12.89
CA ARG A 135 5.45 -28.84 -13.10
C ARG A 135 5.29 -28.28 -14.51
N ILE A 136 5.20 -26.96 -14.62
CA ILE A 136 5.29 -26.22 -15.88
C ILE A 136 6.57 -25.38 -15.81
N LYS A 137 7.52 -25.67 -16.71
CA LYS A 137 8.82 -24.99 -16.77
C LYS A 137 9.25 -24.76 -18.22
N GLY A 138 10.11 -23.79 -18.43
CA GLY A 138 10.94 -23.64 -19.62
C GLY A 138 12.40 -23.38 -19.21
N ASN A 139 13.30 -23.28 -20.18
CA ASN A 139 14.71 -22.99 -19.95
C ASN A 139 14.93 -21.54 -19.47
N ASN A 140 13.98 -20.67 -19.79
CA ASN A 140 13.94 -19.28 -19.37
C ASN A 140 12.49 -18.86 -19.07
N ARG A 141 12.29 -17.62 -18.61
CA ARG A 141 10.94 -17.12 -18.27
C ARG A 141 10.01 -16.96 -19.48
N VAL A 142 10.56 -16.69 -20.66
CA VAL A 142 9.77 -16.53 -21.90
C VAL A 142 9.19 -17.88 -22.30
N GLU A 143 10.02 -18.92 -22.29
CA GLU A 143 9.58 -20.28 -22.56
C GLU A 143 8.61 -20.79 -21.46
N THR A 144 8.86 -20.46 -20.19
CA THR A 144 7.92 -20.80 -19.10
C THR A 144 6.55 -20.15 -19.34
N ALA A 145 6.50 -18.87 -19.75
CA ALA A 145 5.26 -18.20 -20.12
C ALA A 145 4.55 -18.91 -21.28
N ALA A 146 5.27 -19.23 -22.35
CA ALA A 146 4.73 -19.96 -23.50
C ALA A 146 4.18 -21.34 -23.10
N ASN A 147 4.91 -22.08 -22.26
CA ASN A 147 4.49 -23.39 -21.77
C ASN A 147 3.26 -23.32 -20.86
N VAL A 148 3.10 -22.25 -20.07
CA VAL A 148 1.85 -21.98 -19.33
C VAL A 148 0.69 -21.80 -20.29
N VAL A 149 0.83 -20.99 -21.35
CA VAL A 149 -0.22 -20.81 -22.37
C VAL A 149 -0.55 -22.14 -23.05
N LYS A 150 0.46 -22.87 -23.52
CA LYS A 150 0.28 -24.17 -24.19
C LYS A 150 -0.37 -25.21 -23.29
N SER A 151 -0.06 -25.21 -22.00
CA SER A 151 -0.66 -26.15 -21.04
C SER A 151 -2.17 -25.99 -20.88
N TYR A 152 -2.69 -24.79 -21.17
CA TYR A 152 -4.11 -24.46 -21.04
C TYR A 152 -4.84 -24.45 -22.39
N TYR A 153 -4.24 -23.81 -23.40
CA TYR A 153 -4.86 -23.62 -24.71
C TYR A 153 -4.55 -24.73 -25.69
N GLY A 154 -3.47 -25.50 -25.51
CA GLY A 154 -2.97 -26.40 -26.54
C GLY A 154 -2.72 -25.63 -27.83
N ASN A 155 -3.30 -26.12 -28.93
CA ASN A 155 -3.27 -25.45 -30.25
C ASN A 155 -4.59 -24.71 -30.57
N ASN A 156 -5.46 -24.51 -29.58
CA ASN A 156 -6.71 -23.79 -29.81
C ASN A 156 -6.44 -22.32 -30.11
N SER A 157 -7.33 -21.71 -30.90
CA SER A 157 -7.17 -20.30 -31.27
C SER A 157 -7.34 -19.37 -30.05
N ILE A 158 -6.44 -18.38 -29.95
CA ILE A 158 -6.45 -17.38 -28.88
C ILE A 158 -6.81 -16.01 -29.50
N PRO A 159 -7.95 -15.40 -29.14
CA PRO A 159 -8.37 -14.14 -29.77
C PRO A 159 -7.41 -12.97 -29.50
N GLU A 160 -6.88 -12.89 -28.28
CA GLU A 160 -5.99 -11.83 -27.83
C GLU A 160 -4.91 -12.38 -26.90
N VAL A 161 -3.71 -11.78 -26.96
CA VAL A 161 -2.66 -11.94 -25.94
C VAL A 161 -2.15 -10.57 -25.49
N PHE A 162 -1.74 -10.49 -24.22
CA PHE A 162 -0.97 -9.36 -23.71
C PHE A 162 0.52 -9.63 -23.88
N ILE A 163 1.27 -8.62 -24.32
CA ILE A 163 2.74 -8.67 -24.39
C ILE A 163 3.34 -7.63 -23.47
N ILE A 164 4.29 -8.08 -22.66
CA ILE A 164 5.08 -7.25 -21.75
C ILE A 164 6.56 -7.34 -22.11
N GLU A 165 7.36 -6.38 -21.66
CA GLU A 165 8.82 -6.45 -21.81
C GLU A 165 9.47 -7.21 -20.64
N TYR A 166 10.51 -7.99 -20.96
CA TYR A 166 11.23 -8.89 -20.07
C TYR A 166 11.80 -8.22 -18.80
N ASN A 167 12.33 -7.00 -18.94
CA ASN A 167 12.94 -6.20 -17.89
C ASN A 167 11.95 -5.22 -17.22
N SER A 168 10.81 -4.93 -17.86
CA SER A 168 9.73 -4.08 -17.33
C SER A 168 8.54 -4.89 -16.78
N LEU A 169 8.82 -5.83 -15.87
CA LEU A 169 7.79 -6.72 -15.28
C LEU A 169 6.75 -6.01 -14.41
N VAL A 170 6.98 -4.74 -14.06
CA VAL A 170 6.07 -3.97 -13.22
C VAL A 170 4.79 -3.61 -13.95
N ASP A 171 4.88 -3.21 -15.22
CA ASP A 171 3.70 -2.92 -16.05
C ASP A 171 2.82 -4.18 -16.18
N ALA A 172 3.44 -5.35 -16.09
CA ALA A 172 2.76 -6.62 -16.13
C ALA A 172 1.91 -6.91 -14.89
N LEU A 173 2.29 -6.39 -13.72
CA LEU A 173 1.49 -6.55 -12.50
C LEU A 173 0.07 -6.01 -12.69
N ALA A 174 -0.02 -4.82 -13.28
CA ALA A 174 -1.29 -4.12 -13.45
C ALA A 174 -2.22 -4.82 -14.44
N ILE A 175 -1.68 -5.53 -15.45
CA ILE A 175 -2.49 -6.29 -16.41
C ILE A 175 -2.87 -7.69 -15.91
N GLY A 176 -2.14 -8.25 -14.93
CA GLY A 176 -2.39 -9.57 -14.35
C GLY A 176 -3.87 -9.84 -13.99
N PRO A 177 -4.57 -8.94 -13.28
CA PRO A 177 -5.99 -9.10 -12.96
C PRO A 177 -6.89 -9.21 -14.20
N VAL A 178 -6.58 -8.44 -15.25
CA VAL A 178 -7.31 -8.48 -16.53
C VAL A 178 -7.05 -9.80 -17.24
N ALA A 179 -5.79 -10.23 -17.28
CA ALA A 179 -5.37 -11.51 -17.86
C ALA A 179 -6.10 -12.68 -17.19
N ALA A 180 -6.09 -12.72 -15.86
CA ALA A 180 -6.78 -13.71 -15.05
C ALA A 180 -8.31 -13.69 -15.25
N LYS A 181 -8.94 -12.51 -15.15
CA LYS A 181 -10.41 -12.37 -15.27
C LYS A 181 -10.93 -12.72 -16.66
N LYS A 182 -10.28 -12.22 -17.71
CA LYS A 182 -10.71 -12.43 -19.11
C LYS A 182 -10.18 -13.73 -19.70
N GLY A 183 -9.21 -14.36 -19.04
CA GLY A 183 -8.47 -15.48 -19.61
C GLY A 183 -7.55 -15.08 -20.76
N VAL A 184 -7.13 -13.82 -20.87
CA VAL A 184 -6.19 -13.38 -21.91
C VAL A 184 -4.76 -13.71 -21.44
N PRO A 185 -3.98 -14.53 -22.18
CA PRO A 185 -2.63 -14.88 -21.76
C PRO A 185 -1.67 -13.69 -21.75
N VAL A 186 -0.64 -13.76 -20.91
CA VAL A 186 0.48 -12.80 -20.89
C VAL A 186 1.74 -13.50 -21.39
N LEU A 187 2.30 -12.98 -22.48
CA LEU A 187 3.56 -13.43 -23.08
C LEU A 187 4.64 -12.36 -22.90
N ILE A 188 5.90 -12.79 -23.02
CA ILE A 188 7.06 -11.94 -22.74
C ILE A 188 7.80 -11.66 -24.04
N SER A 189 8.22 -10.41 -24.22
CA SER A 189 9.03 -9.97 -25.35
C SER A 189 10.26 -9.19 -24.87
N SER A 190 11.21 -8.96 -25.77
CA SER A 190 12.24 -7.95 -25.59
C SER A 190 11.81 -6.64 -26.26
N LYS A 191 12.54 -5.55 -25.97
CA LYS A 191 12.21 -4.21 -26.46
C LYS A 191 12.03 -4.09 -27.96
N ASP A 192 12.97 -4.64 -28.72
CA ASP A 192 13.05 -4.47 -30.18
C ASP A 192 12.85 -5.78 -30.95
N ARG A 193 12.76 -6.92 -30.25
CA ARG A 193 12.62 -8.25 -30.89
C ARG A 193 11.60 -9.13 -30.18
N ILE A 194 10.94 -9.99 -30.95
CA ILE A 194 10.02 -11.01 -30.41
C ILE A 194 10.78 -12.34 -30.26
N PRO A 195 10.92 -12.88 -29.05
CA PRO A 195 11.52 -14.20 -28.86
C PRO A 195 10.76 -15.29 -29.61
N SER A 196 11.46 -16.32 -30.08
CA SER A 196 10.87 -17.41 -30.86
C SER A 196 9.77 -18.15 -30.09
N GLU A 197 9.92 -18.31 -28.78
CA GLU A 197 8.92 -18.98 -27.93
C GLU A 197 7.60 -18.21 -27.90
N THR A 198 7.66 -16.88 -27.84
CA THR A 198 6.47 -16.02 -27.95
C THR A 198 5.90 -16.05 -29.36
N LEU A 199 6.75 -16.00 -30.38
CA LEU A 199 6.33 -16.07 -31.79
C LEU A 199 5.58 -17.37 -32.10
N HIS A 200 6.07 -18.51 -31.62
CA HIS A 200 5.40 -19.80 -31.79
C HIS A 200 3.99 -19.78 -31.21
N VAL A 201 3.79 -19.22 -30.00
CA VAL A 201 2.44 -19.07 -29.44
C VAL A 201 1.54 -18.18 -30.32
N LEU A 202 2.08 -17.09 -30.87
CA LEU A 202 1.30 -16.22 -31.75
C LEU A 202 0.81 -16.95 -33.01
N GLN A 203 1.67 -17.78 -33.60
CA GLN A 203 1.38 -18.51 -34.84
C GLN A 203 0.54 -19.77 -34.60
N ASP A 204 0.98 -20.65 -33.69
CA ASP A 204 0.37 -21.94 -33.41
C ASP A 204 -1.06 -21.78 -32.87
N ASN A 205 -1.31 -20.71 -32.09
CA ASN A 205 -2.63 -20.39 -31.55
C ASN A 205 -3.40 -19.37 -32.39
N ASN A 206 -2.97 -19.08 -33.62
CA ASN A 206 -3.67 -18.21 -34.57
C ASN A 206 -4.14 -16.89 -33.93
N VAL A 207 -3.21 -16.21 -33.24
CA VAL A 207 -3.53 -15.03 -32.43
C VAL A 207 -3.99 -13.88 -33.31
N LYS A 208 -5.16 -13.31 -33.00
CA LYS A 208 -5.75 -12.23 -33.81
C LYS A 208 -5.36 -10.85 -33.32
N LYS A 209 -5.12 -10.70 -32.02
CA LYS A 209 -4.79 -9.42 -31.42
C LYS A 209 -3.65 -9.56 -30.42
N VAL A 210 -2.71 -8.63 -30.50
CA VAL A 210 -1.73 -8.39 -29.44
C VAL A 210 -2.03 -7.03 -28.83
N THR A 211 -2.07 -6.98 -27.50
CA THR A 211 -2.05 -5.71 -26.77
C THR A 211 -0.74 -5.60 -25.99
N ILE A 212 0.10 -4.66 -26.39
CA ILE A 212 1.34 -4.31 -25.71
C ILE A 212 1.00 -3.56 -24.43
N ILE A 213 1.60 -3.97 -23.31
CA ILE A 213 1.46 -3.30 -22.02
C ILE A 213 2.79 -2.62 -21.68
N GLY A 214 2.74 -1.30 -21.53
CA GLY A 214 3.91 -0.45 -21.30
C GLY A 214 4.26 0.46 -22.49
N GLY A 215 5.01 1.52 -22.21
CA GLY A 215 5.40 2.54 -23.17
C GLY A 215 6.45 2.07 -24.18
N GLU A 216 6.92 2.99 -25.03
CA GLU A 216 7.95 2.68 -26.04
C GLU A 216 9.34 2.37 -25.45
N SER A 217 9.58 2.76 -24.19
CA SER A 217 10.77 2.36 -23.45
C SER A 217 10.79 0.86 -23.13
N ALA A 218 9.61 0.26 -22.95
CA ALA A 218 9.44 -1.18 -22.77
C ALA A 218 9.48 -1.86 -24.14
N ILE A 219 8.43 -1.77 -24.95
CA ILE A 219 8.43 -2.31 -26.32
C ILE A 219 8.46 -1.14 -27.29
N SER A 220 9.51 -1.03 -28.10
CA SER A 220 9.71 0.11 -29.00
C SER A 220 8.74 0.11 -30.19
N LYS A 221 8.82 1.14 -31.03
CA LYS A 221 8.14 1.15 -32.33
C LYS A 221 8.63 0.01 -33.23
N THR A 222 9.92 -0.34 -33.15
CA THR A 222 10.51 -1.47 -33.88
C THR A 222 9.90 -2.79 -33.42
N GLY A 223 9.85 -3.04 -32.11
CA GLY A 223 9.20 -4.25 -31.58
C GLY A 223 7.71 -4.33 -31.93
N MET A 224 6.99 -3.20 -31.89
CA MET A 224 5.60 -3.15 -32.35
C MET A 224 5.45 -3.44 -33.84
N ALA A 225 6.34 -2.91 -34.68
CA ALA A 225 6.34 -3.18 -36.12
C ALA A 225 6.65 -4.66 -36.42
N GLU A 226 7.50 -5.29 -35.61
CA GLU A 226 7.76 -6.73 -35.70
C GLU A 226 6.50 -7.56 -35.37
N LEU A 227 5.78 -7.23 -34.30
CA LEU A 227 4.51 -7.91 -33.96
C LEU A 227 3.48 -7.82 -35.08
N LYS A 228 3.37 -6.67 -35.74
CA LYS A 228 2.43 -6.45 -36.86
C LYS A 228 2.69 -7.36 -38.08
N LYS A 229 3.88 -7.99 -38.18
CA LYS A 229 4.16 -8.98 -39.22
C LYS A 229 3.46 -10.31 -38.98
N TYR A 230 3.09 -10.61 -37.73
CA TYR A 230 2.59 -11.92 -37.31
C TYR A 230 1.13 -11.91 -36.85
N VAL A 231 0.63 -10.76 -36.40
CA VAL A 231 -0.76 -10.62 -35.95
C VAL A 231 -1.44 -9.42 -36.62
N PRO A 232 -2.73 -9.52 -36.98
CA PRO A 232 -3.41 -8.48 -37.75
C PRO A 232 -3.69 -7.20 -36.93
N THR A 233 -3.83 -7.31 -35.62
CA THR A 233 -4.07 -6.15 -34.74
C THR A 233 -3.03 -6.08 -33.64
N VAL A 234 -2.35 -4.94 -33.54
CA VAL A 234 -1.43 -4.63 -32.43
C VAL A 234 -1.83 -3.30 -31.79
N GLU A 235 -2.29 -3.36 -30.55
CA GLU A 235 -2.63 -2.19 -29.73
C GLU A 235 -1.58 -1.97 -28.63
N ARG A 236 -1.63 -0.79 -27.99
CA ARG A 236 -0.82 -0.48 -26.82
C ARG A 236 -1.68 0.12 -25.70
N VAL A 237 -1.39 -0.26 -24.47
CA VAL A 237 -1.89 0.38 -23.26
C VAL A 237 -0.68 0.80 -22.42
N SER A 238 -0.53 2.09 -22.20
CA SER A 238 0.62 2.68 -21.50
C SER A 238 0.30 4.04 -20.92
N GLY A 239 1.05 4.43 -19.89
CA GLY A 239 1.16 5.81 -19.43
C GLY A 239 2.62 6.31 -19.48
N PRO A 240 2.87 7.58 -19.12
CA PRO A 240 4.22 8.15 -19.05
C PRO A 240 5.13 7.48 -18.00
N ASN A 241 4.56 6.74 -17.06
CA ASN A 241 5.28 5.96 -16.06
C ASN A 241 4.41 4.77 -15.60
N ARG A 242 4.97 3.87 -14.78
CA ARG A 242 4.29 2.66 -14.27
C ARG A 242 2.96 2.94 -13.57
N VAL A 243 2.90 4.04 -12.79
CA VAL A 243 1.68 4.45 -12.08
C VAL A 243 0.60 4.80 -13.07
N GLN A 244 0.92 5.61 -14.08
CA GLN A 244 -0.03 6.00 -15.11
C GLN A 244 -0.38 4.86 -16.06
N THR A 245 0.53 3.92 -16.33
CA THR A 245 0.20 2.67 -17.04
C THR A 245 -0.84 1.87 -16.26
N SER A 246 -0.70 1.74 -14.93
CA SER A 246 -1.68 1.04 -14.10
C SER A 246 -3.07 1.71 -14.14
N LEU A 247 -3.12 3.05 -14.14
CA LEU A 247 -4.37 3.80 -14.28
C LEU A 247 -4.99 3.66 -15.68
N ALA A 248 -4.18 3.65 -16.74
CA ALA A 248 -4.66 3.44 -18.10
C ALA A 248 -5.29 2.05 -18.26
N ILE A 249 -4.68 1.01 -17.66
CA ILE A 249 -5.23 -0.35 -17.61
C ILE A 249 -6.54 -0.36 -16.82
N ALA A 250 -6.56 0.28 -15.64
CA ALA A 250 -7.74 0.36 -14.79
C ALA A 250 -8.94 0.97 -15.54
N LYS A 251 -8.75 2.15 -16.13
CA LYS A 251 -9.79 2.87 -16.90
C LYS A 251 -10.27 2.07 -18.12
N LYS A 252 -9.38 1.36 -18.84
CA LYS A 252 -9.74 0.59 -20.04
C LYS A 252 -10.51 -0.69 -19.70
N TYR A 253 -10.12 -1.40 -18.64
CA TYR A 253 -10.59 -2.78 -18.41
C TYR A 253 -11.53 -2.94 -17.22
N PHE A 254 -11.66 -1.93 -16.37
CA PHE A 254 -12.53 -1.94 -15.20
C PHE A 254 -13.49 -0.72 -15.19
N PRO A 255 -14.38 -0.60 -16.19
CA PRO A 255 -15.43 0.43 -16.16
C PRO A 255 -16.39 0.23 -14.97
N THR A 256 -16.52 -1.02 -14.51
CA THR A 256 -17.17 -1.40 -13.26
C THR A 256 -16.19 -2.28 -12.47
N LEU A 257 -15.95 -1.95 -11.20
CA LEU A 257 -15.05 -2.68 -10.32
C LEU A 257 -15.70 -3.00 -8.98
N GLY A 258 -15.28 -4.11 -8.36
CA GLY A 258 -15.75 -4.50 -7.02
C GLY A 258 -14.91 -3.92 -5.88
N ALA A 259 -13.64 -3.61 -6.16
CA ALA A 259 -12.68 -3.05 -5.21
C ALA A 259 -11.48 -2.44 -5.98
N THR A 260 -10.63 -1.65 -5.31
CA THR A 260 -9.33 -1.23 -5.86
C THR A 260 -8.21 -1.85 -5.06
N ILE A 261 -7.17 -2.40 -5.71
CA ILE A 261 -6.00 -2.93 -5.00
C ILE A 261 -4.81 -2.03 -5.27
N VAL A 262 -4.18 -1.52 -4.22
CA VAL A 262 -2.99 -0.68 -4.29
C VAL A 262 -1.79 -1.48 -3.81
N THR A 263 -0.72 -1.45 -4.60
CA THR A 263 0.54 -2.13 -4.26
C THR A 263 1.74 -1.35 -4.78
N ASN A 264 2.94 -1.80 -4.41
CA ASN A 264 4.19 -1.11 -4.69
C ASN A 264 4.56 -1.26 -6.17
N GLY A 265 4.76 -0.13 -6.85
CA GLY A 265 5.20 -0.06 -8.23
C GLY A 265 6.68 -0.35 -8.41
N GLU A 266 7.54 -0.18 -7.42
CA GLU A 266 8.99 -0.32 -7.52
C GLU A 266 9.51 -1.68 -7.02
N ASN A 267 8.98 -2.18 -5.91
CA ASN A 267 9.25 -3.52 -5.38
C ASN A 267 8.03 -4.42 -5.58
N TYR A 268 8.04 -5.16 -6.69
CA TYR A 268 6.87 -5.84 -7.26
C TYR A 268 6.53 -7.21 -6.65
N THR A 269 7.27 -7.65 -5.62
CA THR A 269 7.19 -9.05 -5.18
C THR A 269 5.90 -9.38 -4.42
N ASP A 270 5.34 -8.43 -3.67
CA ASP A 270 4.01 -8.59 -3.04
C ASP A 270 2.87 -8.43 -4.05
N ALA A 271 3.07 -7.60 -5.08
CA ALA A 271 2.06 -7.30 -6.11
C ALA A 271 1.65 -8.52 -6.96
N LEU A 272 2.57 -9.48 -7.15
CA LEU A 272 2.33 -10.69 -7.95
C LEU A 272 1.28 -11.60 -7.32
N ILE A 273 1.22 -11.65 -6.00
CA ILE A 273 0.22 -12.42 -5.26
C ILE A 273 -1.15 -11.74 -5.40
N GLY A 274 -1.17 -10.41 -5.47
CA GLY A 274 -2.39 -9.61 -5.60
C GLY A 274 -3.15 -9.82 -6.89
N GLY A 275 -2.48 -10.31 -7.95
CA GLY A 275 -3.06 -10.42 -9.29
C GLY A 275 -4.31 -11.30 -9.36
N TYR A 276 -4.28 -12.50 -8.77
CA TYR A 276 -5.43 -13.41 -8.79
C TYR A 276 -6.52 -12.96 -7.81
N PHE A 277 -6.14 -12.39 -6.66
CA PHE A 277 -7.08 -11.79 -5.71
C PHE A 277 -7.86 -10.64 -6.36
N ALA A 278 -7.16 -9.78 -7.09
CA ALA A 278 -7.75 -8.71 -7.87
C ALA A 278 -8.72 -9.22 -8.94
N ALA A 279 -8.38 -10.33 -9.61
CA ALA A 279 -9.28 -10.95 -10.57
C ALA A 279 -10.58 -11.44 -9.89
N ILE A 280 -10.49 -12.10 -8.74
CA ILE A 280 -11.65 -12.59 -7.96
C ILE A 280 -12.54 -11.42 -7.52
N LYS A 281 -11.95 -10.29 -7.11
CA LYS A 281 -12.69 -9.10 -6.67
C LYS A 281 -13.18 -8.20 -7.81
N ASN A 282 -12.91 -8.56 -9.06
CA ASN A 282 -13.14 -7.69 -10.21
C ASN A 282 -12.49 -6.30 -10.00
N SER A 283 -11.19 -6.29 -9.76
CA SER A 283 -10.46 -5.12 -9.29
C SER A 283 -9.22 -4.82 -10.12
N PRO A 284 -8.92 -3.54 -10.41
CA PRO A 284 -7.62 -3.16 -10.93
C PRO A 284 -6.53 -3.24 -9.85
N ILE A 285 -5.30 -3.48 -10.27
CA ILE A 285 -4.10 -3.18 -9.49
C ILE A 285 -3.62 -1.78 -9.88
N LEU A 286 -3.54 -0.91 -8.87
CA LEU A 286 -3.04 0.45 -8.95
C LEU A 286 -1.67 0.51 -8.27
N LEU A 287 -0.71 1.15 -8.90
CA LEU A 287 0.65 1.22 -8.37
C LEU A 287 0.88 2.52 -7.59
N ALA A 288 1.44 2.41 -6.39
CA ALA A 288 2.01 3.51 -5.63
C ALA A 288 3.54 3.47 -5.68
N ASN A 289 4.22 4.61 -5.48
CA ASN A 289 5.68 4.67 -5.51
C ASN A 289 6.26 4.48 -4.11
N ASN A 290 7.45 3.87 -4.03
CA ASN A 290 8.09 3.52 -2.78
C ASN A 290 8.89 4.71 -2.23
N ASN A 291 8.21 5.81 -1.92
CA ASN A 291 8.79 7.05 -1.38
C ASN A 291 7.74 7.87 -0.61
N ASN A 292 6.80 7.21 0.07
CA ASN A 292 5.69 7.84 0.79
C ASN A 292 4.76 8.71 -0.07
N LYS A 293 4.69 8.45 -1.38
CA LYS A 293 3.86 9.23 -2.30
C LYS A 293 2.98 8.31 -3.13
N ILE A 294 1.68 8.49 -2.99
CA ILE A 294 0.68 8.02 -3.94
C ILE A 294 0.35 9.17 -4.88
N HIS A 295 0.26 8.88 -6.17
CA HIS A 295 -0.04 9.91 -7.16
C HIS A 295 -1.49 10.39 -6.99
N THR A 296 -1.73 11.69 -7.11
CA THR A 296 -3.06 12.32 -6.94
C THR A 296 -4.12 11.72 -7.87
N ASP A 297 -3.75 11.40 -9.11
CA ASP A 297 -4.64 10.70 -10.05
C ASP A 297 -5.07 9.31 -9.56
N VAL A 298 -4.21 8.59 -8.83
CA VAL A 298 -4.56 7.29 -8.24
C VAL A 298 -5.55 7.49 -7.10
N LEU A 299 -5.30 8.47 -6.21
CA LEU A 299 -6.24 8.82 -5.15
C LEU A 299 -7.60 9.26 -5.71
N SER A 300 -7.59 10.09 -6.74
CA SER A 300 -8.82 10.56 -7.41
C SER A 300 -9.58 9.40 -8.05
N TYR A 301 -8.88 8.45 -8.67
CA TYR A 301 -9.49 7.23 -9.20
C TYR A 301 -10.14 6.39 -8.09
N ILE A 302 -9.43 6.16 -6.98
CA ILE A 302 -9.96 5.39 -5.84
C ILE A 302 -11.19 6.09 -5.24
N LYS A 303 -11.11 7.40 -5.00
CA LYS A 303 -12.20 8.23 -4.49
C LYS A 303 -13.45 8.10 -5.36
N ASN A 304 -13.31 8.37 -6.65
CA ASN A 304 -14.42 8.38 -7.62
C ASN A 304 -14.99 6.99 -7.92
N SER A 305 -14.20 5.92 -7.73
CA SER A 305 -14.67 4.55 -8.00
C SER A 305 -15.76 4.06 -7.04
N GLN A 306 -15.89 4.71 -5.88
CA GLN A 306 -16.76 4.29 -4.77
C GLN A 306 -16.55 2.85 -4.26
N ALA A 307 -15.51 2.16 -4.73
CA ALA A 307 -15.22 0.78 -4.37
C ALA A 307 -14.38 0.69 -3.08
N LYS A 308 -14.38 -0.49 -2.43
CA LYS A 308 -13.55 -0.77 -1.26
C LYS A 308 -12.06 -0.83 -1.65
N PRO A 309 -11.17 -0.06 -1.00
CA PRO A 309 -9.74 -0.15 -1.28
C PRO A 309 -9.05 -1.24 -0.45
N PHE A 310 -8.13 -1.96 -1.08
CA PHE A 310 -7.20 -2.87 -0.43
C PHE A 310 -5.77 -2.40 -0.67
N VAL A 311 -4.94 -2.43 0.36
CA VAL A 311 -3.50 -2.22 0.25
C VAL A 311 -2.80 -3.56 0.41
N LEU A 312 -1.96 -3.93 -0.55
CA LEU A 312 -1.24 -5.20 -0.55
C LEU A 312 0.26 -4.98 -0.30
N GLY A 313 0.76 -5.65 0.74
CA GLY A 313 2.15 -5.59 1.20
C GLY A 313 2.28 -4.91 2.57
N GLY A 314 3.37 -5.20 3.27
CA GLY A 314 3.68 -4.60 4.58
C GLY A 314 4.06 -3.11 4.47
N THR A 315 4.35 -2.47 5.60
CA THR A 315 4.70 -1.03 5.65
C THR A 315 6.01 -0.70 4.92
N ALA A 316 6.91 -1.68 4.79
CA ALA A 316 8.13 -1.56 3.98
C ALA A 316 7.85 -1.55 2.45
N ALA A 317 6.74 -2.14 2.02
CA ALA A 317 6.32 -2.17 0.62
C ALA A 317 5.37 -1.01 0.30
N ILE A 318 4.37 -0.75 1.13
CA ILE A 318 3.49 0.39 1.02
C ILE A 318 3.44 1.07 2.38
N SER A 319 3.97 2.28 2.49
CA SER A 319 4.03 2.97 3.77
C SER A 319 2.66 3.30 4.35
N SER A 320 2.62 3.54 5.67
CA SER A 320 1.40 3.99 6.34
C SER A 320 0.86 5.28 5.74
N ASN A 321 1.72 6.23 5.35
CA ASN A 321 1.29 7.47 4.70
C ASN A 321 0.48 7.24 3.42
N VAL A 322 0.88 6.26 2.59
CA VAL A 322 0.11 5.91 1.39
C VAL A 322 -1.23 5.29 1.77
N PHE A 323 -1.26 4.42 2.77
CA PHE A 323 -2.49 3.82 3.30
C PHE A 323 -3.45 4.89 3.86
N ASP A 324 -2.94 5.80 4.68
CA ASP A 324 -3.71 6.90 5.28
C ASP A 324 -4.22 7.87 4.21
N SER A 325 -3.42 8.16 3.17
CA SER A 325 -3.86 8.98 2.04
C SER A 325 -5.05 8.35 1.31
N ILE A 326 -5.05 7.01 1.14
CA ILE A 326 -6.17 6.28 0.54
C ILE A 326 -7.38 6.33 1.46
N LYS A 327 -7.18 6.10 2.77
CA LYS A 327 -8.24 6.15 3.79
C LYS A 327 -8.93 7.52 3.81
N ASN A 328 -8.16 8.60 3.91
CA ASN A 328 -8.68 9.97 3.91
C ASN A 328 -9.46 10.28 2.63
N ALA A 329 -8.93 9.89 1.47
CA ALA A 329 -9.60 10.12 0.19
C ALA A 329 -10.97 9.41 0.10
N VAL A 330 -11.11 8.26 0.76
CA VAL A 330 -12.37 7.50 0.81
C VAL A 330 -13.35 8.09 1.82
N GLU A 331 -12.86 8.48 3.01
CA GLU A 331 -13.67 9.09 4.08
C GLU A 331 -14.25 10.45 3.67
N GLU A 332 -13.51 11.30 2.94
CA GLU A 332 -14.02 12.56 2.39
C GLU A 332 -15.24 12.39 1.47
N THR A 333 -15.42 11.21 0.86
CA THR A 333 -16.56 10.94 -0.04
C THR A 333 -17.86 10.70 0.74
N ILE A 334 -17.76 10.26 2.00
CA ILE A 334 -18.90 9.94 2.86
C ILE A 334 -19.58 11.24 3.36
N ILE A 335 -18.83 12.35 3.43
CA ILE A 335 -19.29 13.65 3.93
C ILE A 335 -20.00 14.49 2.84
N THR A 336 -19.91 14.08 1.56
CA THR A 336 -20.44 14.85 0.42
C THR A 336 -21.81 14.40 -0.13
N GLU A 337 -22.47 13.40 0.47
CA GLU A 337 -23.91 13.18 0.21
C GLU A 337 -24.72 14.26 0.96
N PRO A 338 -25.66 14.96 0.29
CA PRO A 338 -26.41 16.02 0.95
C PRO A 338 -27.43 15.41 1.92
N GLU A 339 -27.22 15.62 3.22
CA GLU A 339 -28.28 15.45 4.21
C GLU A 339 -29.44 16.41 3.88
N LEU A 340 -30.65 15.85 3.72
CA LEU A 340 -31.89 16.62 3.70
C LEU A 340 -32.05 17.35 5.05
N PRO A 341 -32.58 18.58 5.06
CA PRO A 341 -32.61 19.40 6.27
C PRO A 341 -33.49 18.76 7.35
N GLU A 342 -32.90 18.51 8.52
CA GLU A 342 -33.62 18.04 9.70
C GLU A 342 -34.65 19.09 10.17
N LYS A 343 -35.83 18.59 10.58
CA LYS A 343 -36.91 19.35 11.22
C LYS A 343 -36.59 19.55 12.71
N PRO A 344 -37.11 20.61 13.39
CA PRO A 344 -36.70 20.93 14.75
C PRO A 344 -37.13 19.86 15.77
N THR A 345 -36.27 19.66 16.76
CA THR A 345 -36.30 18.63 17.80
C THR A 345 -37.26 18.93 18.97
N GLU A 346 -37.92 17.88 19.47
CA GLU A 346 -38.57 17.80 20.80
C GLU A 346 -37.61 17.13 21.81
N PRO A 347 -37.85 17.24 23.14
CA PRO A 347 -36.79 17.26 24.14
C PRO A 347 -36.18 15.90 24.50
N SER A 348 -34.97 16.03 25.06
CA SER A 348 -33.91 15.06 25.36
C SER A 348 -34.31 13.79 26.15
N LYS A 349 -33.79 12.64 25.69
CA LYS A 349 -33.51 11.45 26.50
C LYS A 349 -32.01 11.37 26.84
N PRO A 350 -31.61 10.63 27.90
CA PRO A 350 -30.31 10.80 28.59
C PRO A 350 -29.09 10.46 27.73
N GLU A 351 -28.01 11.19 27.99
CA GLU A 351 -26.67 11.02 27.41
C GLU A 351 -26.18 9.56 27.49
N VAL A 352 -25.87 9.01 26.32
CA VAL A 352 -24.93 7.89 26.19
C VAL A 352 -23.52 8.48 26.31
N PRO A 353 -22.59 7.86 27.06
CA PRO A 353 -21.25 8.41 27.26
C PRO A 353 -20.56 8.65 25.91
N GLU A 354 -20.07 9.87 25.70
CA GLU A 354 -19.26 10.25 24.54
C GLU A 354 -18.10 9.26 24.36
N LYS A 355 -17.90 8.77 23.12
CA LYS A 355 -16.69 8.03 22.79
C LYS A 355 -15.48 8.92 23.11
N PRO A 356 -14.43 8.40 23.76
CA PRO A 356 -13.28 9.21 24.12
C PRO A 356 -12.67 9.86 22.88
N LYS A 357 -12.47 11.18 22.92
CA LYS A 357 -11.83 11.97 21.86
C LYS A 357 -10.46 11.34 21.56
N GLN A 358 -10.22 11.01 20.29
CA GLN A 358 -8.95 10.47 19.85
C GLN A 358 -7.84 11.52 20.08
N PRO A 359 -6.72 11.15 20.73
CA PRO A 359 -5.68 12.12 21.08
C PRO A 359 -4.97 12.66 19.83
N MET A 360 -4.64 13.95 19.86
CA MET A 360 -4.07 14.67 18.71
C MET A 360 -2.88 15.53 19.11
N VAL A 361 -1.75 15.38 18.42
CA VAL A 361 -0.49 16.07 18.71
C VAL A 361 0.04 16.78 17.46
N CYS A 362 0.51 18.02 17.63
CA CYS A 362 1.22 18.75 16.58
C CYS A 362 2.73 18.64 16.81
N LEU A 363 3.47 18.05 15.88
CA LEU A 363 4.93 18.01 15.92
C LEU A 363 5.52 19.10 15.03
N ASP A 364 6.51 19.80 15.56
CA ASP A 364 7.19 20.88 14.87
C ASP A 364 8.67 20.55 14.73
N TYR A 365 9.18 20.51 13.50
CA TYR A 365 10.60 20.22 13.26
C TYR A 365 11.32 21.54 13.00
N GLY A 366 12.19 21.95 13.91
CA GLY A 366 12.88 23.24 13.85
C GLY A 366 13.55 23.49 12.49
N HIS A 367 13.65 24.76 12.10
CA HIS A 367 14.37 25.18 10.87
C HIS A 367 13.80 24.60 9.56
N GLY A 368 14.61 24.52 8.51
CA GLY A 368 14.30 23.93 7.21
C GLY A 368 14.60 24.86 6.02
N GLY A 369 14.80 24.25 4.85
CA GLY A 369 15.12 24.95 3.61
C GLY A 369 16.42 25.73 3.71
N ASN A 370 16.35 27.04 3.47
CA ASN A 370 17.51 27.94 3.55
C ASN A 370 17.93 28.29 4.98
N ASP A 371 17.18 27.84 6.00
CA ASP A 371 17.59 27.89 7.39
C ASP A 371 17.99 26.47 7.83
N PRO A 372 19.29 26.14 7.88
CA PRO A 372 19.74 24.81 8.29
C PRO A 372 19.70 24.59 9.81
N GLY A 373 19.38 25.63 10.59
CA GLY A 373 19.64 25.66 12.03
C GLY A 373 21.13 25.63 12.33
N ALA A 374 21.48 25.07 13.48
CA ALA A 374 22.88 24.84 13.82
C ALA A 374 23.55 23.88 12.82
N VAL A 375 24.80 24.20 12.45
CA VAL A 375 25.61 23.38 11.54
C VAL A 375 26.89 22.99 12.27
N ASN A 376 27.17 21.70 12.37
CA ASN A 376 28.45 21.21 12.85
C ASN A 376 29.54 21.60 11.83
N LYS A 377 30.51 22.39 12.29
CA LYS A 377 31.55 22.97 11.43
C LYS A 377 32.55 21.95 10.89
N GLU A 378 32.69 20.79 11.54
CA GLU A 378 33.68 19.79 11.20
C GLU A 378 33.19 18.85 10.09
N ASN A 379 31.91 18.46 10.12
CA ASN A 379 31.34 17.48 9.19
C ASN A 379 30.15 18.00 8.35
N GLY A 380 29.71 19.24 8.57
CA GLY A 380 28.61 19.85 7.83
C GLY A 380 27.21 19.34 8.19
N ARG A 381 27.07 18.55 9.26
CA ARG A 381 25.77 18.07 9.79
C ARG A 381 24.88 19.25 10.15
N LYS A 382 23.59 19.18 9.78
CA LYS A 382 22.62 20.27 9.96
C LYS A 382 21.51 19.85 10.90
N GLU A 383 21.16 20.73 11.81
CA GLU A 383 20.06 20.54 12.76
C GLU A 383 18.74 20.27 12.03
N ALA A 384 18.42 21.04 10.99
CA ALA A 384 17.17 20.91 10.24
C ALA A 384 16.94 19.49 9.68
N ASP A 385 18.01 18.78 9.33
CA ASP A 385 17.96 17.42 8.80
C ASP A 385 17.78 16.40 9.94
N ASP A 386 18.54 16.54 11.03
CA ASP A 386 18.44 15.67 12.21
C ASP A 386 17.03 15.68 12.84
N VAL A 387 16.48 16.87 13.05
CA VAL A 387 15.19 17.03 13.74
C VAL A 387 14.02 16.60 12.86
N LEU A 388 14.14 16.76 11.54
CA LEU A 388 13.18 16.23 10.58
C LEU A 388 13.17 14.70 10.62
N ASP A 389 14.36 14.09 10.59
CA ASP A 389 14.52 12.65 10.54
C ASP A 389 14.01 11.95 11.82
N VAL A 390 14.44 12.42 12.99
CA VAL A 390 13.95 11.90 14.29
C VAL A 390 12.48 12.22 14.50
N GLY A 391 12.07 13.47 14.23
CA GLY A 391 10.70 13.91 14.42
C GLY A 391 9.71 13.11 13.58
N MET A 392 9.99 12.91 12.28
CA MET A 392 9.15 12.08 11.41
C MET A 392 9.06 10.62 11.88
N ALA A 393 10.12 10.09 12.51
CA ALA A 393 10.09 8.76 13.07
C ALA A 393 9.26 8.69 14.37
N VAL A 394 9.32 9.70 15.23
CA VAL A 394 8.41 9.84 16.38
C VAL A 394 6.96 9.95 15.91
N ALA A 395 6.68 10.73 14.86
CA ALA A 395 5.34 10.84 14.29
C ALA A 395 4.77 9.49 13.85
N ARG A 396 5.61 8.63 13.23
CA ARG A 396 5.21 7.27 12.84
C ARG A 396 4.86 6.39 14.04
N GLU A 397 5.64 6.48 15.11
CA GLU A 397 5.42 5.70 16.33
C GLU A 397 4.16 6.15 17.09
N LEU A 398 3.90 7.46 17.15
CA LEU A 398 2.66 7.97 17.73
C LEU A 398 1.43 7.54 16.91
N ARG A 399 1.51 7.64 15.58
CA ARG A 399 0.44 7.20 14.68
C ARG A 399 0.17 5.69 14.79
N SER A 400 1.20 4.86 15.01
CA SER A 400 1.03 3.41 15.18
C SER A 400 0.24 3.04 16.44
N HIS A 401 0.18 3.94 17.43
CA HIS A 401 -0.61 3.77 18.64
C HIS A 401 -1.99 4.45 18.56
N GLY A 402 -2.35 5.06 17.42
CA GLY A 402 -3.65 5.69 17.23
C GLY A 402 -3.72 7.17 17.61
N VAL A 403 -2.58 7.84 17.84
CA VAL A 403 -2.53 9.30 17.99
C VAL A 403 -2.62 9.97 16.63
N ILE A 404 -3.50 10.96 16.48
CA ILE A 404 -3.53 11.83 15.31
C ILE A 404 -2.33 12.77 15.40
N VAL A 405 -1.43 12.73 14.41
CA VAL A 405 -0.25 13.60 14.39
C VAL A 405 -0.28 14.48 13.16
N ASP A 406 -0.16 15.79 13.37
CA ASP A 406 0.07 16.77 12.31
C ASP A 406 1.47 17.38 12.46
N GLU A 407 2.12 17.68 11.34
CA GLU A 407 3.53 18.10 11.30
C GLU A 407 3.65 19.46 10.63
N THR A 408 4.34 20.43 11.24
CA THR A 408 4.49 21.78 10.65
C THR A 408 5.26 21.76 9.33
N ARG A 409 6.14 20.76 9.15
CA ARG A 409 6.81 20.41 7.89
C ARG A 409 7.11 18.91 7.84
N THR A 410 7.19 18.33 6.65
CA THR A 410 7.55 16.91 6.43
C THR A 410 8.70 16.74 5.43
N GLU A 411 9.36 17.85 5.10
CA GLU A 411 10.50 17.91 4.19
C GLU A 411 11.45 19.03 4.61
N ASN A 412 12.62 19.12 3.97
CA ASN A 412 13.58 20.19 4.23
C ASN A 412 13.09 21.51 3.59
N LYS A 413 12.08 22.12 4.22
CA LYS A 413 11.43 23.35 3.79
C LYS A 413 11.35 24.32 4.96
N ARG A 414 11.66 25.59 4.67
CA ARG A 414 11.54 26.67 5.65
C ARG A 414 10.08 26.92 5.99
N VAL A 415 9.79 26.98 7.30
CA VAL A 415 8.49 27.43 7.84
C VAL A 415 8.77 28.51 8.88
N GLU A 416 8.14 29.68 8.74
CA GLU A 416 8.34 30.78 9.68
C GLU A 416 7.74 30.46 11.06
N LEU A 417 8.32 31.03 12.12
CA LEU A 417 7.87 30.79 13.50
C LEU A 417 6.39 31.12 13.71
N GLU A 418 5.91 32.19 13.06
CA GLU A 418 4.51 32.58 13.07
C GLU A 418 3.61 31.55 12.38
N ASP A 419 4.05 31.00 11.24
CA ASP A 419 3.28 30.00 10.50
C ASP A 419 3.20 28.66 11.24
N ARG A 420 4.25 28.29 11.99
CA ARG A 420 4.23 27.10 12.88
C ARG A 420 3.18 27.26 13.97
N ALA A 421 3.16 28.40 14.65
CA ALA A 421 2.18 28.69 15.68
C ALA A 421 0.75 28.79 15.10
N LYS A 422 0.58 29.45 13.95
CA LYS A 422 -0.71 29.49 13.24
C LYS A 422 -1.19 28.10 12.86
N PHE A 423 -0.29 27.24 12.36
CA PHE A 423 -0.61 25.85 12.03
C PHE A 423 -1.10 25.08 13.26
N ALA A 424 -0.36 25.17 14.37
CA ALA A 424 -0.75 24.54 15.64
C ALA A 424 -2.07 25.10 16.19
N ASN A 425 -2.38 26.37 15.97
CA ASN A 425 -3.59 27.00 16.46
C ASN A 425 -4.85 26.77 15.60
N LYS A 426 -4.72 26.12 14.44
CA LYS A 426 -5.86 25.78 13.57
C LYS A 426 -6.75 24.67 14.13
N LYS A 427 -6.20 23.84 15.02
CA LYS A 427 -6.90 22.71 15.63
C LYS A 427 -6.66 22.69 17.14
N ASP A 428 -7.50 21.94 17.83
CA ASP A 428 -7.40 21.74 19.28
C ASP A 428 -6.54 20.51 19.61
N TYR A 429 -5.23 20.66 19.48
CA TYR A 429 -4.24 19.63 19.81
C TYR A 429 -4.09 19.48 21.32
N ASP A 430 -3.94 18.24 21.80
CA ASP A 430 -3.61 17.94 23.19
C ASP A 430 -2.21 18.43 23.55
N TYR A 431 -1.27 18.33 22.61
CA TYR A 431 0.10 18.82 22.77
C TYR A 431 0.70 19.36 21.47
N PHE A 432 1.59 20.33 21.61
CA PHE A 432 2.52 20.79 20.59
C PHE A 432 3.95 20.45 21.04
N VAL A 433 4.74 19.78 20.19
CA VAL A 433 6.10 19.35 20.51
C VAL A 433 7.05 19.79 19.41
N SER A 434 7.96 20.71 19.73
CA SER A 434 8.97 21.21 18.80
C SER A 434 10.32 20.51 19.00
N PHE A 435 11.00 20.15 17.92
CA PHE A 435 12.23 19.36 17.91
C PHE A 435 13.41 20.20 17.39
N HIS A 436 14.47 20.25 18.19
CA HIS A 436 15.68 21.04 17.95
C HIS A 436 16.95 20.25 18.34
N ARG A 437 18.11 20.75 17.89
CA ARG A 437 19.43 20.33 18.34
C ARG A 437 20.17 21.56 18.84
N ASN A 438 20.76 21.48 20.02
CA ASN A 438 21.44 22.63 20.59
C ASN A 438 22.82 22.83 19.93
N SER A 439 23.43 23.99 20.13
CA SER A 439 24.79 24.27 19.69
C SER A 439 25.42 25.35 20.57
N PHE A 440 26.73 25.22 20.81
CA PHE A 440 27.50 26.24 21.50
C PHE A 440 28.89 26.38 20.88
N SER A 441 29.54 27.53 21.11
CA SER A 441 30.88 27.80 20.55
C SER A 441 31.94 26.84 21.09
N SER A 442 31.81 26.42 22.35
CA SER A 442 32.63 25.36 22.95
C SER A 442 31.96 24.01 22.73
N SER A 443 32.69 23.07 22.12
CA SER A 443 32.26 21.68 21.95
C SER A 443 32.16 20.92 23.28
N ALA A 444 32.57 21.51 24.41
CA ALA A 444 32.37 20.92 25.73
C ALA A 444 30.91 20.97 26.21
N ALA A 445 30.08 21.87 25.67
CA ALA A 445 28.65 21.90 25.98
C ALA A 445 27.95 20.67 25.38
N HIS A 446 27.24 19.92 26.23
CA HIS A 446 26.58 18.67 25.87
C HIS A 446 25.40 18.40 26.79
N GLY A 447 24.52 17.48 26.39
CA GLY A 447 23.33 17.05 27.11
C GLY A 447 22.02 17.56 26.51
N VAL A 448 20.91 17.03 27.03
CA VAL A 448 19.54 17.35 26.57
C VAL A 448 18.88 18.40 27.46
N GLU A 449 18.10 19.27 26.83
CA GLU A 449 17.25 20.26 27.50
C GLU A 449 15.83 20.16 26.93
N THR A 450 14.84 20.40 27.77
CA THR A 450 13.45 20.53 27.32
C THR A 450 12.89 21.84 27.84
N PHE A 451 12.23 22.60 26.97
CA PHE A 451 11.78 23.94 27.26
C PHE A 451 10.26 24.03 27.27
N THR A 452 9.77 24.84 28.19
CA THR A 452 8.38 25.29 28.29
C THR A 452 8.33 26.82 28.22
N SER A 453 7.16 27.42 28.05
CA SER A 453 7.01 28.87 28.21
C SER A 453 6.97 29.25 29.70
N LYS A 454 7.33 30.50 30.04
CA LYS A 454 7.25 31.00 31.44
C LYS A 454 5.86 30.85 32.06
N GLY A 455 4.81 31.00 31.25
CA GLY A 455 3.40 30.81 31.65
C GLY A 455 2.83 29.43 31.32
N ALA A 456 3.68 28.42 31.12
CA ALA A 456 3.23 27.10 30.66
C ALA A 456 2.17 26.47 31.58
N SER A 457 1.32 25.63 30.98
CA SER A 457 0.35 24.83 31.72
C SER A 457 1.05 23.73 32.55
N VAL A 458 0.34 23.14 33.51
CA VAL A 458 0.84 21.95 34.24
C VAL A 458 1.13 20.81 33.27
N LYS A 459 0.22 20.57 32.31
CA LYS A 459 0.37 19.56 31.24
C LYS A 459 1.67 19.73 30.44
N SER A 460 2.04 20.96 30.09
CA SER A 460 3.29 21.25 29.38
C SER A 460 4.52 20.91 30.22
N ARG A 461 4.50 21.21 31.52
CA ARG A 461 5.63 20.89 32.42
C ARG A 461 5.76 19.39 32.62
N GLU A 462 4.66 18.68 32.82
CA GLU A 462 4.66 17.21 32.96
C GLU A 462 5.21 16.51 31.72
N LEU A 463 4.74 16.88 30.53
CA LEU A 463 5.27 16.34 29.28
C LEU A 463 6.77 16.62 29.13
N ALA A 464 7.20 17.85 29.45
CA ALA A 464 8.60 18.22 29.36
C ALA A 464 9.48 17.38 30.30
N GLU A 465 9.03 17.14 31.54
CA GLU A 465 9.76 16.31 32.51
C GLU A 465 9.83 14.84 32.06
N LYS A 466 8.74 14.28 31.52
CA LYS A 466 8.72 12.91 30.98
C LYS A 466 9.72 12.74 29.82
N ILE A 467 9.70 13.66 28.86
CA ILE A 467 10.63 13.64 27.72
C ILE A 467 12.07 13.82 28.19
N GLN A 468 12.32 14.81 29.06
CA GLN A 468 13.64 15.08 29.62
C GLN A 468 14.21 13.84 30.32
N LYS A 469 13.41 13.22 31.19
CA LYS A 469 13.80 11.99 31.89
C LYS A 469 14.10 10.85 30.90
N ALA A 470 13.22 10.61 29.94
CA ALA A 470 13.38 9.51 28.99
C ALA A 470 14.65 9.63 28.14
N LEU A 471 15.04 10.85 27.76
CA LEU A 471 16.29 11.10 27.04
C LEU A 471 17.53 10.96 27.93
N VAL A 472 17.44 11.37 29.20
CA VAL A 472 18.52 11.16 30.18
C VAL A 472 18.76 9.68 30.42
N ASP A 473 17.71 8.86 30.50
CA ASP A 473 17.80 7.41 30.70
C ASP A 473 18.50 6.69 29.51
N ILE A 474 18.51 7.30 28.32
CA ILE A 474 19.26 6.81 27.14
C ILE A 474 20.78 7.07 27.29
N GLY A 475 21.18 8.00 28.16
CA GLY A 475 22.56 8.32 28.46
C GLY A 475 23.00 9.74 28.09
N TYR A 476 22.08 10.64 27.74
CA TYR A 476 22.41 12.05 27.60
C TYR A 476 22.66 12.71 28.96
N TYR A 477 23.55 13.71 29.00
CA TYR A 477 23.73 14.52 30.20
C TYR A 477 22.47 15.36 30.48
N ASN A 478 22.01 15.35 31.74
CA ASN A 478 20.78 16.05 32.13
C ASN A 478 21.03 17.53 32.37
N ARG A 479 20.46 18.40 31.54
CA ARG A 479 20.49 19.86 31.71
C ARG A 479 19.16 20.45 32.20
N GLY A 480 18.18 19.59 32.43
CA GLY A 480 16.89 19.90 33.04
C GLY A 480 15.83 20.48 32.10
N VAL A 481 14.61 20.57 32.64
CA VAL A 481 13.51 21.33 32.04
C VAL A 481 13.66 22.81 32.40
N LYS A 482 13.48 23.70 31.43
CA LYS A 482 13.63 25.16 31.60
C LYS A 482 12.43 25.92 31.05
N ALA A 483 12.27 27.15 31.52
CA ALA A 483 11.23 28.05 31.05
C ALA A 483 11.85 29.18 30.23
N GLU A 484 11.52 29.25 28.94
CA GLU A 484 12.07 30.23 28.00
C GLU A 484 10.98 30.98 27.24
N ASN A 485 11.37 32.05 26.52
CA ASN A 485 10.45 32.90 25.77
C ASN A 485 10.42 32.59 24.26
N PHE A 486 10.57 31.33 23.88
CA PHE A 486 10.54 30.92 22.47
C PHE A 486 9.19 31.20 21.82
N TYR A 487 9.23 31.68 20.58
CA TYR A 487 8.04 32.15 19.87
C TYR A 487 6.96 31.08 19.76
N VAL A 488 7.32 29.86 19.34
CA VAL A 488 6.38 28.75 19.14
C VAL A 488 5.77 28.25 20.45
N LEU A 489 6.47 28.42 21.59
CA LEU A 489 5.94 28.06 22.90
C LEU A 489 4.98 29.11 23.46
N ARG A 490 5.22 30.40 23.18
CA ARG A 490 4.38 31.50 23.66
C ARG A 490 3.11 31.68 22.82
N ASN A 491 3.19 31.46 21.52
CA ASN A 491 2.11 31.77 20.59
C ASN A 491 1.26 30.55 20.19
N THR A 492 1.51 29.38 20.77
CA THR A 492 0.69 28.17 20.56
C THR A 492 -0.32 28.01 21.71
N LYS A 493 -1.59 27.75 21.36
CA LYS A 493 -2.70 27.59 22.31
C LYS A 493 -2.67 26.24 23.02
N ALA A 494 -2.28 25.18 22.30
CA ALA A 494 -2.11 23.84 22.86
C ALA A 494 -0.95 23.84 23.90
N PRO A 495 -0.99 22.94 24.90
CA PRO A 495 0.15 22.68 25.76
C PRO A 495 1.43 22.41 24.95
N ALA A 496 2.41 23.32 25.05
CA ALA A 496 3.58 23.32 24.17
C ALA A 496 4.90 23.01 24.91
N VAL A 497 5.76 22.21 24.28
CA VAL A 497 7.13 21.92 24.70
C VAL A 497 8.10 22.00 23.52
N LEU A 498 9.38 22.30 23.79
CA LEU A 498 10.46 22.27 22.79
C LEU A 498 11.60 21.40 23.32
N ILE A 499 12.09 20.46 22.53
CA ILE A 499 13.11 19.49 22.89
C ILE A 499 14.41 19.85 22.19
N GLU A 500 15.50 19.99 22.94
CA GLU A 500 16.86 20.04 22.42
C GLU A 500 17.53 18.67 22.58
N ILE A 501 17.62 17.89 21.49
CA ILE A 501 18.11 16.51 21.51
C ILE A 501 19.64 16.45 21.47
N GLY A 502 20.29 17.02 22.48
CA GLY A 502 21.75 17.10 22.55
C GLY A 502 22.34 18.17 21.65
N PHE A 503 23.63 18.45 21.83
CA PHE A 503 24.35 19.48 21.11
C PHE A 503 24.92 18.93 19.80
N ILE A 504 24.55 19.52 18.66
CA ILE A 504 25.12 19.15 17.35
C ILE A 504 26.62 19.47 17.27
N SER A 505 27.09 20.42 18.09
CA SER A 505 28.49 20.82 18.23
C SER A 505 29.32 19.90 19.15
N ASN A 506 28.73 18.84 19.72
CA ASN A 506 29.41 17.92 20.62
C ASN A 506 29.43 16.49 20.07
N ASP A 507 30.62 15.90 20.02
CA ASP A 507 30.81 14.57 19.41
C ASP A 507 30.14 13.44 20.19
N LYS A 508 30.11 13.52 21.53
CA LYS A 508 29.47 12.48 22.35
C LYS A 508 27.95 12.49 22.16
N ASP A 509 27.34 13.67 22.13
CA ASP A 509 25.91 13.80 21.86
C ASP A 509 25.56 13.32 20.45
N ASN A 510 26.40 13.61 19.45
CA ASN A 510 26.25 13.09 18.09
C ASN A 510 26.38 11.56 18.04
N GLN A 511 27.36 10.98 18.74
CA GLN A 511 27.50 9.52 18.85
C GLN A 511 26.27 8.87 19.49
N ILE A 512 25.73 9.45 20.57
CA ILE A 512 24.48 8.99 21.18
C ILE A 512 23.33 9.11 20.17
N PHE A 513 23.22 10.25 19.51
CA PHE A 513 22.16 10.51 18.53
C PHE A 513 22.14 9.47 17.41
N ASP A 514 23.31 9.15 16.85
CA ASP A 514 23.42 8.21 15.73
C ASP A 514 23.27 6.76 16.19
N ALA A 515 24.01 6.36 17.23
CA ALA A 515 24.04 4.97 17.70
C ALA A 515 22.74 4.54 18.40
N LYS A 516 22.06 5.49 19.08
CA LYS A 516 20.86 5.23 19.86
C LYS A 516 19.60 5.87 19.27
N LYS A 517 19.62 6.24 17.99
CA LYS A 517 18.49 6.88 17.30
C LYS A 517 17.14 6.18 17.52
N SER A 518 17.10 4.85 17.41
CA SER A 518 15.87 4.07 17.65
C SER A 518 15.37 4.18 19.10
N GLN A 519 16.28 4.22 20.07
CA GLN A 519 15.93 4.40 21.48
C GLN A 519 15.42 5.82 21.74
N ILE A 520 16.03 6.84 21.13
CA ILE A 520 15.57 8.24 21.19
C ILE A 520 14.14 8.36 20.67
N ILE A 521 13.85 7.77 19.52
CA ILE A 521 12.50 7.75 18.94
C ILE A 521 11.50 7.13 19.92
N LYS A 522 11.83 5.96 20.50
CA LYS A 522 10.99 5.26 21.49
C LYS A 522 10.81 6.04 22.79
N ALA A 523 11.84 6.71 23.28
CA ALA A 523 11.77 7.50 24.50
C ALA A 523 10.85 8.71 24.33
N ILE A 524 11.00 9.47 23.24
CA ILE A 524 10.18 10.65 22.99
C ILE A 524 8.72 10.24 22.72
N SER A 525 8.49 9.27 21.83
CA SER A 525 7.14 8.77 21.54
C SER A 525 6.48 8.14 22.77
N GLY A 526 7.19 7.31 23.53
CA GLY A 526 6.70 6.71 24.77
C GLY A 526 6.32 7.74 25.83
N ALA A 527 7.13 8.80 26.00
CA ALA A 527 6.80 9.89 26.91
C ALA A 527 5.54 10.66 26.48
N ILE A 528 5.34 10.86 25.18
CA ILE A 528 4.13 11.49 24.64
C ILE A 528 2.91 10.56 24.81
N LEU A 529 3.04 9.26 24.53
CA LEU A 529 1.95 8.28 24.69
C LEU A 529 1.52 8.15 26.16
N ASP A 530 2.47 8.02 27.07
CA ASP A 530 2.20 7.99 28.51
C ASP A 530 1.52 9.29 28.99
N GLN A 531 1.89 10.44 28.41
CA GLN A 531 1.20 11.70 28.71
C GLN A 531 -0.23 11.77 28.16
N LEU A 532 -0.52 11.03 27.09
CA LEU A 532 -1.87 10.87 26.54
C LEU A 532 -2.67 9.76 27.26
N GLY A 533 -2.05 9.05 28.21
CA GLY A 533 -2.66 7.94 28.94
C GLY A 533 -2.76 6.65 28.13
N MET A 534 -1.79 6.40 27.24
CA MET A 534 -1.78 5.30 26.27
C MET A 534 -0.68 4.27 26.54
#